data_AF-D3AUJ9-F1
#
_entry.id   AF-D3AUJ9-F1
#
_cell.length_a   1.000
_cell.length_b   1.000
_cell.length_c   1.000
_cell.angle_alpha   90.00
_cell.angle_beta   90.00
_cell.angle_gamma   90.00
#
_symmetry.space_group_name_H-M   'P 1'
#
loop_
_entity.id
_entity.type
_entity.pdbx_description
1 polymer ?
#
loop_
_entity_poly.entity_id
_entity_poly.type
_entity_poly.pdbx_seq_one_letter_code
_entity_poly.pdbx_strand_id
1 'polypeptide(L)'
;TRCEEMMAQESKRQQELEENSGFRDAEARLIARNCSQYVVNRESTGGKSVIAGYPFFGDWGRDTMIALPGLCIVTGQMETAKSILSTFIQYRRRGLMPNVFPEGDGEPEYNTADASLLFIGSVYEYYQAGGDLDFIEKEAYPVILEIIDWYRKGTDYHICMDRDGLISAGGGLEQVTWMDVRINGFLPTPRHGKAVEINAQWHSALMIAGHFAALFSESGKVFTDLAETVKNSFVREFWLEDEGCLKDVISNSAEHHPDRQIRCNQIWAVSQPFPILDREKECRIVDTVYEHLYTPYGLRSLSGKDGEFCAEYGGSVVNRDMAYHQGTVWTFPLGAYYLAYLKV
;
A
#
# COMPACT_ATOMS: atom_id res chain seq x y z
N THR A 1 32.48 29.00 11.26
CA THR A 1 32.28 29.19 9.80
C THR A 1 30.85 28.79 9.43
N ARG A 2 30.30 29.25 8.30
CA ARG A 2 28.94 28.84 7.86
C ARG A 2 28.79 27.31 7.76
N CYS A 3 29.85 26.60 7.42
CA CYS A 3 29.85 25.13 7.38
C CYS A 3 29.65 24.51 8.78
N GLU A 4 30.35 25.01 9.80
CA GLU A 4 30.20 24.54 11.19
C GLU A 4 28.78 24.78 11.72
N GLU A 5 28.18 25.92 11.39
CA GLU A 5 26.79 26.24 11.76
C GLU A 5 25.81 25.26 11.12
N MET A 6 25.97 24.97 9.82
CA MET A 6 25.14 23.99 9.12
C MET A 6 25.28 22.58 9.70
N MET A 7 26.51 22.15 10.02
CA MET A 7 26.76 20.85 10.64
C MET A 7 26.15 20.75 12.04
N ALA A 8 26.25 21.81 12.85
CA ALA A 8 25.64 21.85 14.17
C ALA A 8 24.11 21.81 14.10
N GLN A 9 23.52 22.55 13.15
CA GLN A 9 22.08 22.55 12.93
C GLN A 9 21.57 21.18 12.49
N GLU A 10 22.27 20.52 11.56
CA GLU A 10 21.90 19.18 11.10
C GLU A 10 22.06 18.12 12.19
N SER A 11 23.13 18.20 12.98
CA SER A 11 23.34 17.31 14.13
C SER A 11 22.22 17.46 15.16
N LYS A 12 21.80 18.71 15.44
CA LYS A 12 20.68 19.00 16.33
C LYS A 12 19.36 18.43 15.79
N ARG A 13 19.06 18.66 14.50
CA ARG A 13 17.86 18.14 13.85
C ARG A 13 17.79 16.61 13.93
N GLN A 14 18.91 15.94 13.69
CA GLN A 14 19.01 14.48 13.79
C GLN A 14 18.77 13.98 15.22
N GLN A 15 19.33 14.65 16.23
CA GLN A 15 19.08 14.31 17.63
C GLN A 15 17.60 14.50 18.00
N GLU A 16 16.99 15.61 17.58
CA GLU A 16 15.56 15.87 17.81
C GLU A 16 14.68 14.77 17.18
N LEU A 17 15.03 14.23 16.00
CA LEU A 17 14.32 13.10 15.39
C LEU A 17 14.43 11.81 16.21
N GLU A 18 15.63 11.50 16.72
CA GLU A 18 15.84 10.33 17.57
C GLU A 18 15.05 10.45 18.88
N GLU A 19 15.06 11.63 19.50
CA GLU A 19 14.33 11.91 20.75
C GLU A 19 12.81 11.86 20.54
N ASN A 20 12.30 12.49 19.48
CA ASN A 20 10.87 12.52 19.15
C ASN A 20 10.30 11.14 18.83
N SER A 21 11.13 10.22 18.31
CA SER A 21 10.69 8.86 18.01
C SER A 21 10.29 8.06 19.26
N GLY A 22 10.79 8.44 20.44
CA GLY A 22 10.53 7.72 21.69
C GLY A 22 11.13 6.31 21.76
N PHE A 23 11.91 5.88 20.76
CA PHE A 23 12.52 4.56 20.73
C PHE A 23 13.66 4.43 21.74
N ARG A 24 13.69 3.30 22.46
CA ARG A 24 14.74 2.98 23.45
C ARG A 24 15.94 2.29 22.81
N ASP A 25 15.68 1.50 21.79
CA ASP A 25 16.67 0.71 21.05
C ASP A 25 17.51 1.62 20.14
N ALA A 26 18.83 1.40 20.10
CA ALA A 26 19.74 2.30 19.41
C ALA A 26 19.59 2.18 17.88
N GLU A 27 19.35 0.98 17.39
CA GLU A 27 19.12 0.64 16.00
C GLU A 27 17.78 1.23 15.52
N ALA A 28 16.72 1.14 16.34
CA ALA A 28 15.45 1.80 16.04
C ALA A 28 15.57 3.33 15.93
N ARG A 29 16.31 3.98 16.85
CA ARG A 29 16.58 5.42 16.76
C ARG A 29 17.37 5.79 15.51
N LEU A 30 18.38 4.99 15.17
CA LEU A 30 19.17 5.16 13.95
C LEU A 30 18.28 5.09 12.70
N ILE A 31 17.34 4.13 12.65
CA ILE A 31 16.35 4.03 11.57
C ILE A 31 15.49 5.30 11.51
N ALA A 32 14.89 5.72 12.63
CA ALA A 32 14.06 6.92 12.69
C ALA A 32 14.78 8.18 12.17
N ARG A 33 16.06 8.35 12.54
CA ARG A 33 16.90 9.43 12.02
C ARG A 33 17.06 9.35 10.50
N ASN A 34 17.44 8.17 9.99
CA ASN A 34 17.74 7.98 8.58
C ASN A 34 16.48 8.07 7.70
N CYS A 35 15.32 7.69 8.21
CA CYS A 35 14.02 7.86 7.54
C CYS A 35 13.77 9.31 7.09
N SER A 36 14.26 10.30 7.85
CA SER A 36 14.08 11.72 7.49
C SER A 36 14.76 12.14 6.18
N GLN A 37 15.72 11.34 5.67
CA GLN A 37 16.40 11.63 4.40
C GLN A 37 15.47 11.51 3.19
N TYR A 38 14.39 10.73 3.33
CA TYR A 38 13.43 10.53 2.25
C TYR A 38 12.32 11.59 2.24
N VAL A 39 12.16 12.36 3.32
CA VAL A 39 11.16 13.43 3.41
C VAL A 39 11.71 14.70 2.77
N VAL A 40 11.06 15.15 1.70
CA VAL A 40 11.48 16.33 0.92
C VAL A 40 10.41 17.42 0.93
N ASN A 41 10.83 18.66 0.72
CA ASN A 41 9.91 19.78 0.52
C ASN A 41 9.48 19.83 -0.94
N ARG A 42 8.21 20.16 -1.18
CA ARG A 42 7.64 20.27 -2.52
C ARG A 42 7.21 21.71 -2.79
N GLU A 43 7.94 22.42 -3.65
CA GLU A 43 7.66 23.83 -3.96
C GLU A 43 6.25 24.02 -4.54
N SER A 44 5.74 23.10 -5.36
CA SER A 44 4.44 23.25 -6.04
C SER A 44 3.24 23.35 -5.09
N THR A 45 3.33 22.76 -3.90
CA THR A 45 2.26 22.80 -2.89
C THR A 45 2.65 23.55 -1.63
N GLY A 46 3.92 23.93 -1.49
CA GLY A 46 4.50 24.39 -0.22
C GLY A 46 4.49 23.33 0.88
N GLY A 47 4.18 22.06 0.53
CA GLY A 47 4.07 20.94 1.46
C GLY A 47 5.30 20.04 1.44
N LYS A 48 5.11 18.80 1.89
CA LYS A 48 6.14 17.75 1.94
C LYS A 48 5.73 16.55 1.11
N SER A 49 6.73 15.77 0.69
CA SER A 49 6.51 14.46 0.08
C SER A 49 7.64 13.49 0.42
N VAL A 50 7.61 12.28 -0.16
CA VAL A 50 8.58 11.21 0.09
C VAL A 50 9.25 10.78 -1.22
N ILE A 51 10.57 10.70 -1.21
CA ILE A 51 11.34 10.08 -2.28
C ILE A 51 11.35 8.57 -2.10
N ALA A 52 10.99 7.82 -3.14
CA ALA A 52 10.85 6.35 -3.05
C ALA A 52 12.20 5.62 -2.87
N GLY A 53 13.29 6.17 -3.40
CA GLY A 53 14.60 5.54 -3.25
C GLY A 53 15.74 6.25 -3.98
N TYR A 54 16.81 6.57 -3.25
CA TYR A 54 18.01 7.14 -3.85
C TYR A 54 18.91 6.07 -4.50
N PRO A 55 19.62 6.41 -5.60
CA PRO A 55 19.59 7.70 -6.31
C PRO A 55 18.58 7.73 -7.48
N PHE A 56 17.82 6.67 -7.72
CA PHE A 56 17.14 6.45 -9.02
C PHE A 56 15.66 6.82 -9.07
N PHE A 57 14.99 7.00 -7.93
CA PHE A 57 13.55 7.19 -7.88
C PHE A 57 13.17 8.56 -7.33
N GLY A 58 12.12 9.15 -7.90
CA GLY A 58 11.47 10.37 -7.42
C GLY A 58 10.34 10.08 -6.43
N ASP A 59 9.29 10.90 -6.51
CA ASP A 59 8.11 10.85 -5.63
C ASP A 59 7.02 9.95 -6.22
N TRP A 60 6.83 8.79 -5.58
CA TRP A 60 5.85 7.78 -5.96
C TRP A 60 4.76 7.68 -4.89
N GLY A 61 3.51 7.76 -5.33
CA GLY A 61 2.37 7.86 -4.41
C GLY A 61 2.11 6.59 -3.63
N ARG A 62 2.24 5.44 -4.29
CA ARG A 62 2.15 4.12 -3.63
C ARG A 62 3.20 3.97 -2.54
N ASP A 63 4.47 4.20 -2.87
CA ASP A 63 5.61 4.10 -1.95
C ASP A 63 5.46 5.06 -0.77
N THR A 64 5.03 6.28 -1.05
CA THR A 64 4.74 7.27 0.00
C THR A 64 3.69 6.74 0.97
N MET A 65 2.56 6.23 0.48
CA MET A 65 1.48 5.75 1.36
C MET A 65 1.88 4.50 2.16
N ILE A 66 2.67 3.60 1.57
CA ILE A 66 3.24 2.43 2.28
C ILE A 66 4.21 2.88 3.37
N ALA A 67 5.07 3.87 3.08
CA ALA A 67 6.15 4.26 3.96
C ALA A 67 5.72 5.30 5.02
N LEU A 68 4.67 6.09 4.77
CA LEU A 68 4.24 7.21 5.61
C LEU A 68 4.11 6.85 7.10
N PRO A 69 3.48 5.71 7.48
CA PRO A 69 3.39 5.37 8.89
C PRO A 69 4.74 5.14 9.55
N GLY A 70 5.63 4.40 8.88
CA GLY A 70 6.97 4.10 9.37
C GLY A 70 7.90 5.33 9.37
N LEU A 71 7.80 6.17 8.35
CA LEU A 71 8.66 7.35 8.18
C LEU A 71 8.27 8.49 9.11
N CYS A 72 6.97 8.70 9.34
CA CYS A 72 6.46 9.89 10.01
C CYS A 72 5.66 9.57 11.26
N ILE A 73 4.63 8.73 11.17
CA ILE A 73 3.64 8.56 12.25
C ILE A 73 4.28 7.91 13.49
N VAL A 74 4.90 6.73 13.35
CA VAL A 74 5.52 6.03 14.48
C VAL A 74 6.77 6.73 15.03
N THR A 75 7.33 7.66 14.26
CA THR A 75 8.49 8.49 14.67
C THR A 75 8.08 9.83 15.29
N GLY A 76 6.78 10.07 15.51
CA GLY A 76 6.25 11.28 16.14
C GLY A 76 6.21 12.52 15.23
N GLN A 77 6.46 12.39 13.93
CA GLN A 77 6.49 13.49 12.97
C GLN A 77 5.08 13.79 12.39
N MET A 78 4.11 14.03 13.27
CA MET A 78 2.68 14.15 12.90
C MET A 78 2.39 15.32 11.95
N GLU A 79 2.98 16.49 12.17
CA GLU A 79 2.81 17.65 11.27
C GLU A 79 3.34 17.36 9.85
N THR A 80 4.43 16.60 9.76
CA THR A 80 4.96 16.16 8.47
C THR A 80 4.02 15.16 7.80
N ALA A 81 3.48 14.21 8.57
CA ALA A 81 2.50 13.25 8.05
C ALA A 81 1.26 13.96 7.51
N LYS A 82 0.70 14.91 8.28
CA LYS A 82 -0.43 15.74 7.86
C LYS A 82 -0.12 16.51 6.58
N SER A 83 1.05 17.15 6.51
CA SER A 83 1.46 17.90 5.32
C SER A 83 1.50 17.02 4.07
N ILE A 84 2.05 15.79 4.17
CA ILE A 84 2.08 14.83 3.07
C ILE A 84 0.66 14.41 2.67
N LEU A 85 -0.19 14.02 3.64
CA LEU A 85 -1.59 13.65 3.36
C LEU A 85 -2.36 14.78 2.66
N SER A 86 -2.21 16.02 3.14
CA SER A 86 -2.82 17.20 2.51
C SER A 86 -2.31 17.43 1.07
N THR A 87 -1.01 17.20 0.80
CA THR A 87 -0.47 17.25 -0.56
C THR A 87 -1.17 16.22 -1.46
N PHE A 88 -1.36 14.99 -1.01
CA PHE A 88 -2.06 13.96 -1.80
C PHE A 88 -3.53 14.29 -2.03
N ILE A 89 -4.22 14.82 -1.03
CA ILE A 89 -5.60 15.30 -1.15
C ILE A 89 -5.72 16.32 -2.28
N GLN A 90 -4.76 17.24 -2.44
CA GLN A 90 -4.80 18.27 -3.48
C GLN A 90 -4.63 17.70 -4.90
N TYR A 91 -3.87 16.63 -5.05
CA TYR A 91 -3.61 15.99 -6.35
C TYR A 91 -4.64 14.92 -6.72
N ARG A 92 -5.61 14.59 -5.87
CA ARG A 92 -6.59 13.55 -6.18
C ARG A 92 -7.35 13.86 -7.47
N ARG A 93 -7.65 12.82 -8.25
CA ARG A 93 -8.43 12.95 -9.48
C ARG A 93 -9.35 11.76 -9.65
N ARG A 94 -10.66 12.00 -9.68
CA ARG A 94 -11.69 10.95 -9.89
C ARG A 94 -11.51 9.76 -8.93
N GLY A 95 -11.28 10.06 -7.65
CA GLY A 95 -11.04 9.05 -6.60
C GLY A 95 -9.68 8.34 -6.67
N LEU A 96 -8.78 8.75 -7.57
CA LEU A 96 -7.42 8.23 -7.67
C LEU A 96 -6.41 9.18 -7.02
N MET A 97 -5.53 8.63 -6.20
CA MET A 97 -4.29 9.28 -5.80
C MET A 97 -3.25 9.10 -6.93
N PRO A 98 -2.34 10.06 -7.12
CA PRO A 98 -1.29 9.92 -8.12
C PRO A 98 -0.37 8.75 -7.79
N ASN A 99 0.03 7.99 -8.80
CA ASN A 99 1.09 6.98 -8.70
C ASN A 99 2.47 7.63 -8.82
N VAL A 100 2.62 8.59 -9.74
CA VAL A 100 3.86 9.35 -9.96
C VAL A 100 3.52 10.82 -9.86
N PHE A 101 4.25 11.52 -9.00
CA PHE A 101 4.20 12.97 -9.02
C PHE A 101 5.18 13.51 -10.07
N PRO A 102 4.79 14.55 -10.81
CA PRO A 102 5.64 15.09 -11.85
C PRO A 102 6.89 15.76 -11.26
N GLU A 103 8.01 15.63 -11.96
CA GLU A 103 9.17 16.50 -11.82
C GLU A 103 9.03 17.67 -12.81
N GLY A 104 9.14 18.92 -12.32
CA GLY A 104 8.95 20.11 -13.16
C GLY A 104 7.51 20.31 -13.65
N ASP A 105 7.34 20.66 -14.93
CA ASP A 105 6.05 21.01 -15.56
C ASP A 105 5.26 19.79 -16.07
N GLY A 106 5.60 18.57 -15.65
CA GLY A 106 4.90 17.35 -16.04
C GLY A 106 3.50 17.21 -15.43
N GLU A 107 2.70 16.30 -15.96
CA GLU A 107 1.40 15.91 -15.38
C GLU A 107 1.56 14.67 -14.47
N PRO A 108 0.83 14.59 -13.35
CA PRO A 108 0.82 13.38 -12.53
C PRO A 108 0.20 12.18 -13.26
N GLU A 109 0.75 10.99 -13.00
CA GLU A 109 0.20 9.72 -13.49
C GLU A 109 -0.67 9.07 -12.42
N TYR A 110 -1.77 8.41 -12.82
CA TYR A 110 -2.77 7.85 -11.91
C TYR A 110 -3.02 6.36 -12.15
N ASN A 111 -2.08 5.66 -12.78
CA ASN A 111 -2.14 4.22 -13.09
C ASN A 111 -1.93 3.36 -11.83
N THR A 112 -2.81 3.49 -10.84
CA THR A 112 -2.72 2.80 -9.55
C THR A 112 -4.11 2.51 -8.99
N ALA A 113 -4.36 1.24 -8.64
CA ALA A 113 -5.55 0.80 -7.92
C ALA A 113 -5.33 0.72 -6.40
N ASP A 114 -4.08 0.73 -5.95
CA ASP A 114 -3.69 0.60 -4.54
C ASP A 114 -3.51 1.94 -3.83
N ALA A 115 -2.97 2.98 -4.50
CA ALA A 115 -2.54 4.20 -3.82
C ALA A 115 -3.68 4.92 -3.07
N SER A 116 -4.89 4.98 -3.65
CA SER A 116 -6.04 5.56 -2.94
C SER A 116 -6.45 4.76 -1.72
N LEU A 117 -6.42 3.42 -1.80
CA LEU A 117 -6.82 2.57 -0.68
C LEU A 117 -5.76 2.59 0.43
N LEU A 118 -4.49 2.59 0.06
CA LEU A 118 -3.36 2.81 0.96
C LEU A 118 -3.46 4.17 1.66
N PHE A 119 -3.83 5.23 0.92
CA PHE A 119 -4.08 6.56 1.51
C PHE A 119 -5.15 6.51 2.61
N ILE A 120 -6.27 5.81 2.38
CA ILE A 120 -7.32 5.67 3.40
C ILE A 120 -6.77 4.96 4.65
N GLY A 121 -5.96 3.91 4.46
CA GLY A 121 -5.26 3.22 5.55
C GLY A 121 -4.33 4.14 6.33
N SER A 122 -3.49 4.92 5.64
CA SER A 122 -2.53 5.83 6.27
C SER A 122 -3.21 7.00 6.99
N VAL A 123 -4.35 7.50 6.49
CA VAL A 123 -5.20 8.46 7.22
C VAL A 123 -5.73 7.85 8.52
N TYR A 124 -6.16 6.58 8.48
CA TYR A 124 -6.62 5.89 9.68
C TYR A 124 -5.51 5.68 10.70
N GLU A 125 -4.31 5.29 10.28
CA GLU A 125 -3.14 5.19 11.17
C GLU A 125 -2.75 6.55 11.76
N TYR A 126 -2.81 7.63 10.96
CA TYR A 126 -2.58 8.99 11.44
C TYR A 126 -3.59 9.39 12.51
N TYR A 127 -4.88 9.11 12.27
CA TYR A 127 -5.93 9.33 13.24
C TYR A 127 -5.71 8.54 14.54
N GLN A 128 -5.37 7.25 14.44
CA GLN A 128 -5.13 6.41 15.62
C GLN A 128 -3.96 6.92 16.48
N ALA A 129 -2.92 7.47 15.85
CA ALA A 129 -1.75 7.98 16.56
C ALA A 129 -1.96 9.39 17.14
N GLY A 130 -2.64 10.29 16.41
CA GLY A 130 -2.69 11.72 16.74
C GLY A 130 -4.06 12.26 17.18
N GLY A 131 -5.15 11.58 16.84
CA GLY A 131 -6.51 12.01 17.20
C GLY A 131 -6.96 13.35 16.62
N ASP A 132 -6.34 13.84 15.53
CA ASP A 132 -6.65 15.12 14.89
C ASP A 132 -7.99 15.07 14.13
N LEU A 133 -9.09 15.06 14.89
CA LEU A 133 -10.45 14.97 14.37
C LEU A 133 -10.80 16.12 13.41
N ASP A 134 -10.26 17.32 13.64
CA ASP A 134 -10.51 18.48 12.81
C ASP A 134 -10.01 18.28 11.37
N PHE A 135 -8.79 17.74 11.20
CA PHE A 135 -8.27 17.36 9.89
C PHE A 135 -9.08 16.23 9.26
N ILE A 136 -9.43 15.20 10.04
CA ILE A 136 -10.21 14.07 9.53
C ILE A 136 -11.57 14.55 9.02
N GLU A 137 -12.33 15.30 9.81
CA GLU A 137 -13.69 15.74 9.47
C GLU A 137 -13.69 16.69 8.26
N LYS A 138 -12.79 17.68 8.26
CA LYS A 138 -12.85 18.80 7.30
C LYS A 138 -12.11 18.50 5.99
N GLU A 139 -11.07 17.68 6.02
CA GLU A 139 -10.20 17.45 4.86
C GLU A 139 -10.23 15.99 4.40
N ALA A 140 -9.94 15.03 5.28
CA ALA A 140 -9.68 13.66 4.86
C ALA A 140 -10.95 12.83 4.59
N TYR A 141 -11.96 12.91 5.47
CA TYR A 141 -13.18 12.11 5.38
C TYR A 141 -14.01 12.42 4.11
N PRO A 142 -14.23 13.69 3.69
CA PRO A 142 -14.86 13.98 2.41
C PRO A 142 -14.15 13.33 1.21
N VAL A 143 -12.82 13.25 1.26
CA VAL A 143 -12.00 12.61 0.22
C VAL A 143 -12.13 11.09 0.25
N ILE A 144 -12.17 10.48 1.45
CA ILE A 144 -12.45 9.05 1.62
C ILE A 144 -13.80 8.68 0.96
N LEU A 145 -14.83 9.49 1.21
CA LEU A 145 -16.16 9.29 0.61
C LEU A 145 -16.12 9.40 -0.92
N GLU A 146 -15.39 10.38 -1.45
CA GLU A 146 -15.18 10.55 -2.89
C GLU A 146 -14.48 9.33 -3.52
N ILE A 147 -13.40 8.84 -2.90
CA ILE A 147 -12.66 7.65 -3.37
C ILE A 147 -13.61 6.45 -3.43
N ILE A 148 -14.37 6.20 -2.36
CA ILE A 148 -15.32 5.08 -2.28
C ILE A 148 -16.38 5.18 -3.38
N ASP A 149 -16.94 6.36 -3.64
CA ASP A 149 -17.94 6.55 -4.70
C ASP A 149 -17.36 6.24 -6.09
N TRP A 150 -16.15 6.70 -6.37
CA TRP A 150 -15.47 6.42 -7.64
C TRP A 150 -15.11 4.95 -7.83
N TYR A 151 -14.63 4.27 -6.79
CA TYR A 151 -14.37 2.83 -6.86
C TYR A 151 -15.67 2.05 -7.09
N ARG A 152 -16.78 2.46 -6.49
CA ARG A 152 -18.09 1.82 -6.69
C ARG A 152 -18.64 1.97 -8.10
N LYS A 153 -18.60 3.18 -8.68
CA LYS A 153 -19.19 3.44 -10.01
C LYS A 153 -18.24 3.18 -11.17
N GLY A 154 -16.94 3.15 -10.89
CA GLY A 154 -15.86 3.02 -11.86
C GLY A 154 -15.11 4.33 -12.10
N THR A 155 -13.78 4.23 -12.19
CA THR A 155 -12.87 5.32 -12.53
C THR A 155 -11.93 4.90 -13.68
N ASP A 156 -10.83 5.62 -13.88
CA ASP A 156 -9.83 5.33 -14.92
C ASP A 156 -9.20 3.93 -14.73
N TYR A 157 -8.52 3.41 -15.76
CA TYR A 157 -7.81 2.11 -15.73
C TYR A 157 -8.67 0.89 -15.36
N HIS A 158 -9.94 0.92 -15.76
CA HIS A 158 -10.92 -0.15 -15.51
C HIS A 158 -11.10 -0.48 -14.02
N ILE A 159 -10.76 0.44 -13.12
CA ILE A 159 -10.95 0.28 -11.68
C ILE A 159 -12.43 0.47 -11.38
N CYS A 160 -13.12 -0.60 -11.03
CA CYS A 160 -14.53 -0.55 -10.67
C CYS A 160 -14.95 -1.71 -9.77
N MET A 161 -16.01 -1.48 -8.99
CA MET A 161 -16.66 -2.52 -8.21
C MET A 161 -17.54 -3.40 -9.11
N ASP A 162 -17.34 -4.70 -9.01
CA ASP A 162 -18.16 -5.71 -9.68
C ASP A 162 -19.40 -6.07 -8.83
N ARG A 163 -20.31 -6.88 -9.37
CA ARG A 163 -21.60 -7.24 -8.76
C ARG A 163 -21.49 -7.93 -7.41
N ASP A 164 -20.37 -8.58 -7.15
CA ASP A 164 -20.08 -9.27 -5.89
C ASP A 164 -19.47 -8.35 -4.83
N GLY A 165 -19.33 -7.05 -5.13
CA GLY A 165 -18.77 -6.03 -4.25
C GLY A 165 -17.24 -5.89 -4.32
N LEU A 166 -16.56 -6.81 -5.01
CA LEU A 166 -15.11 -6.80 -5.15
C LEU A 166 -14.66 -5.80 -6.22
N ILE A 167 -13.48 -5.22 -6.04
CA ILE A 167 -12.85 -4.32 -7.00
C ILE A 167 -12.12 -5.14 -8.06
N SER A 168 -12.49 -4.91 -9.31
CA SER A 168 -11.73 -5.31 -10.50
C SER A 168 -10.95 -4.11 -11.01
N ALA A 169 -9.74 -4.35 -11.53
CA ALA A 169 -8.88 -3.30 -12.07
C ALA A 169 -8.03 -3.81 -13.24
N GLY A 170 -7.69 -2.89 -14.14
CA GLY A 170 -6.77 -3.14 -15.25
C GLY A 170 -7.38 -3.84 -16.45
N GLY A 171 -6.93 -3.44 -17.63
CA GLY A 171 -7.15 -4.11 -18.90
C GLY A 171 -6.03 -3.81 -19.89
N GLY A 172 -5.93 -4.60 -20.96
CA GLY A 172 -4.93 -4.39 -22.01
C GLY A 172 -3.49 -4.47 -21.50
N LEU A 173 -2.80 -3.33 -21.43
CA LEU A 173 -1.40 -3.22 -20.96
C LEU A 173 -1.25 -2.30 -19.73
N GLU A 174 -2.34 -2.06 -19.01
CA GLU A 174 -2.36 -1.21 -17.82
C GLU A 174 -1.63 -1.88 -16.65
N GLN A 175 -0.82 -1.13 -15.91
CA GLN A 175 -0.03 -1.61 -14.77
C GLN A 175 -0.56 -0.95 -13.49
N VAL A 176 -1.60 -1.53 -12.89
CA VAL A 176 -2.38 -0.86 -11.83
C VAL A 176 -2.04 -1.33 -10.41
N THR A 177 -1.19 -2.34 -10.25
CA THR A 177 -0.75 -2.87 -8.94
C THR A 177 0.75 -2.74 -8.81
N TRP A 178 1.30 -2.80 -7.59
CA TRP A 178 2.76 -2.69 -7.37
C TRP A 178 3.66 -3.69 -8.12
N MET A 179 3.12 -4.82 -8.59
CA MET A 179 3.84 -5.71 -9.52
C MET A 179 3.67 -5.20 -10.97
N ASP A 180 4.18 -4.01 -11.26
CA ASP A 180 3.82 -3.17 -12.42
C ASP A 180 4.80 -3.23 -13.60
N VAL A 181 5.59 -4.28 -13.80
CA VAL A 181 6.53 -4.30 -14.94
C VAL A 181 5.83 -4.45 -16.30
N ARG A 182 6.30 -3.69 -17.30
CA ARG A 182 5.96 -3.84 -18.73
C ARG A 182 7.20 -3.76 -19.59
N ILE A 183 7.34 -4.73 -20.49
CA ILE A 183 8.49 -4.85 -21.40
C ILE A 183 7.98 -5.05 -22.82
N ASN A 184 8.28 -4.15 -23.74
CA ASN A 184 7.98 -4.31 -25.18
C ASN A 184 6.53 -4.74 -25.50
N GLY A 185 5.55 -4.25 -24.71
CA GLY A 185 4.14 -4.62 -24.87
C GLY A 185 3.72 -5.94 -24.20
N PHE A 186 4.54 -6.47 -23.31
CA PHE A 186 4.28 -7.66 -22.50
C PHE A 186 4.28 -7.31 -21.02
N LEU A 187 3.40 -7.95 -20.24
CA LEU A 187 3.32 -7.85 -18.79
C LEU A 187 3.79 -9.18 -18.19
N PRO A 188 4.96 -9.23 -17.51
CA PRO A 188 5.46 -10.46 -16.90
C PRO A 188 4.58 -10.96 -15.75
N THR A 189 3.92 -10.04 -15.05
CA THR A 189 3.03 -10.32 -13.92
C THR A 189 1.70 -9.58 -14.11
N PRO A 190 0.85 -10.02 -15.05
CA PRO A 190 -0.43 -9.37 -15.29
C PRO A 190 -1.37 -9.65 -14.12
N ARG A 191 -1.79 -8.60 -13.41
CA ARG A 191 -2.69 -8.69 -12.26
C ARG A 191 -4.03 -8.00 -12.53
N HIS A 192 -4.54 -8.19 -13.74
CA HIS A 192 -5.85 -7.66 -14.16
C HIS A 192 -6.99 -8.51 -13.59
N GLY A 193 -8.04 -7.85 -13.15
CA GLY A 193 -9.12 -8.47 -12.40
C GLY A 193 -9.09 -8.09 -10.94
N LYS A 194 -9.43 -9.03 -10.07
CA LYS A 194 -9.58 -8.78 -8.63
C LYS A 194 -8.30 -9.22 -7.91
N ALA A 195 -7.40 -8.27 -7.66
CA ALA A 195 -6.18 -8.50 -6.90
C ALA A 195 -6.49 -8.64 -5.40
N VAL A 196 -5.79 -9.55 -4.71
CA VAL A 196 -6.08 -9.93 -3.32
C VAL A 196 -5.91 -8.76 -2.33
N GLU A 197 -4.81 -8.02 -2.41
CA GLU A 197 -4.49 -6.92 -1.50
C GLU A 197 -5.40 -5.70 -1.75
N ILE A 198 -5.76 -5.43 -3.00
CA ILE A 198 -6.70 -4.36 -3.36
C ILE A 198 -8.05 -4.62 -2.68
N ASN A 199 -8.53 -5.86 -2.72
CA ASN A 199 -9.83 -6.20 -2.14
C ASN A 199 -9.80 -6.26 -0.61
N ALA A 200 -8.67 -6.65 -0.01
CA ALA A 200 -8.47 -6.53 1.43
C ALA A 200 -8.45 -5.05 1.89
N GLN A 201 -7.71 -4.20 1.17
CA GLN A 201 -7.66 -2.76 1.44
C GLN A 201 -9.01 -2.09 1.18
N TRP A 202 -9.77 -2.54 0.17
CA TRP A 202 -11.12 -2.06 -0.10
C TRP A 202 -12.10 -2.34 1.04
N HIS A 203 -12.11 -3.57 1.55
CA HIS A 203 -12.86 -3.91 2.75
C HIS A 203 -12.47 -3.01 3.93
N SER A 204 -11.16 -2.85 4.16
CA SER A 204 -10.63 -1.99 5.21
C SER A 204 -11.08 -0.53 5.04
N ALA A 205 -11.05 0.02 3.82
CA ALA A 205 -11.48 1.37 3.51
C ALA A 205 -12.98 1.60 3.81
N LEU A 206 -13.84 0.62 3.49
CA LEU A 206 -15.26 0.68 3.85
C LEU A 206 -15.47 0.66 5.37
N MET A 207 -14.72 -0.18 6.09
CA MET A 207 -14.77 -0.22 7.56
C MET A 207 -14.29 1.09 8.19
N ILE A 208 -13.22 1.69 7.64
CA ILE A 208 -12.69 3.00 8.06
C ILE A 208 -13.74 4.11 7.82
N ALA A 209 -14.39 4.13 6.66
CA ALA A 209 -15.45 5.09 6.37
C ALA A 209 -16.65 4.92 7.33
N GLY A 210 -17.06 3.69 7.62
CA GLY A 210 -18.09 3.40 8.62
C GLY A 210 -17.70 3.86 10.04
N HIS A 211 -16.43 3.71 10.40
CA HIS A 211 -15.89 4.18 11.67
C HIS A 211 -15.94 5.72 11.79
N PHE A 212 -15.49 6.44 10.77
CA PHE A 212 -15.55 7.91 10.75
C PHE A 212 -16.98 8.44 10.70
N ALA A 213 -17.88 7.80 9.93
CA ALA A 213 -19.30 8.15 9.94
C ALA A 213 -19.89 8.10 11.37
N ALA A 214 -19.59 7.03 12.12
CA ALA A 214 -20.04 6.90 13.50
C ALA A 214 -19.46 7.99 14.42
N LEU A 215 -18.18 8.34 14.26
CA LEU A 215 -17.54 9.43 15.01
C LEU A 215 -18.19 10.78 14.77
N PHE A 216 -18.65 11.04 13.54
CA PHE A 216 -19.32 12.28 13.14
C PHE A 216 -20.85 12.22 13.28
N SER A 217 -21.39 11.21 13.98
CA SER A 217 -22.83 11.02 14.18
C SER A 217 -23.64 10.89 12.88
N GLU A 218 -23.00 10.41 11.81
CA GLU A 218 -23.61 10.07 10.53
C GLU A 218 -23.93 8.56 10.44
N SER A 219 -24.77 8.18 9.48
CA SER A 219 -25.08 6.76 9.25
C SER A 219 -23.98 6.07 8.44
N GLY A 220 -23.16 5.24 9.09
CA GLY A 220 -22.16 4.38 8.44
C GLY A 220 -22.71 3.10 7.81
N LYS A 221 -24.03 2.85 7.87
CA LYS A 221 -24.64 1.56 7.52
C LYS A 221 -24.34 1.10 6.09
N VAL A 222 -24.33 2.06 5.15
CA VAL A 222 -24.04 1.77 3.74
C VAL A 222 -22.63 1.18 3.55
N PHE A 223 -21.66 1.62 4.35
CA PHE A 223 -20.30 1.11 4.27
C PHE A 223 -20.18 -0.24 4.96
N THR A 224 -20.79 -0.42 6.13
CA THR A 224 -20.74 -1.70 6.86
C THR A 224 -21.46 -2.82 6.13
N ASP A 225 -22.63 -2.55 5.52
CA ASP A 225 -23.36 -3.55 4.72
C ASP A 225 -22.57 -3.98 3.48
N LEU A 226 -21.91 -3.02 2.83
CA LEU A 226 -21.06 -3.31 1.67
C LEU A 226 -19.79 -4.06 2.09
N ALA A 227 -19.15 -3.68 3.20
CA ALA A 227 -18.00 -4.38 3.75
C ALA A 227 -18.32 -5.85 4.05
N GLU A 228 -19.50 -6.12 4.62
CA GLU A 228 -19.96 -7.50 4.85
C GLU A 228 -20.16 -8.28 3.54
N THR A 229 -20.70 -7.63 2.51
CA THR A 229 -20.82 -8.24 1.18
C THR A 229 -19.44 -8.57 0.59
N VAL A 230 -18.51 -7.61 0.66
CA VAL A 230 -17.11 -7.77 0.22
C VAL A 230 -16.44 -8.91 0.96
N LYS A 231 -16.58 -8.97 2.28
CA LYS A 231 -16.02 -10.03 3.12
C LYS A 231 -16.49 -11.42 2.68
N ASN A 232 -17.81 -11.59 2.53
CA ASN A 232 -18.38 -12.87 2.13
C ASN A 232 -17.95 -13.29 0.71
N SER A 233 -17.89 -12.34 -0.23
CA SER A 233 -17.36 -12.61 -1.58
C SER A 233 -15.87 -12.90 -1.56
N PHE A 234 -15.09 -12.16 -0.79
CA PHE A 234 -13.63 -12.35 -0.71
C PHE A 234 -13.27 -13.75 -0.24
N VAL A 235 -13.87 -14.20 0.87
CA VAL A 235 -13.64 -15.56 1.41
C VAL A 235 -14.04 -16.61 0.38
N ARG A 236 -15.20 -16.46 -0.26
CA ARG A 236 -15.69 -17.42 -1.25
C ARG A 236 -14.80 -17.52 -2.48
N GLU A 237 -14.32 -16.39 -2.99
CA GLU A 237 -13.63 -16.34 -4.28
C GLU A 237 -12.11 -16.53 -4.17
N PHE A 238 -11.46 -16.03 -3.11
CA PHE A 238 -10.00 -16.07 -2.98
C PHE A 238 -9.46 -17.26 -2.20
N TRP A 239 -10.23 -17.86 -1.29
CA TRP A 239 -9.69 -18.91 -0.41
C TRP A 239 -9.37 -20.21 -1.17
N LEU A 240 -8.16 -20.73 -0.96
CA LEU A 240 -7.70 -22.03 -1.45
C LEU A 240 -7.59 -23.00 -0.28
N GLU A 241 -8.66 -23.78 -0.05
CA GLU A 241 -8.75 -24.68 1.10
C GLU A 241 -7.62 -25.72 1.14
N ASP A 242 -7.19 -26.22 -0.02
CA ASP A 242 -6.15 -27.23 -0.17
C ASP A 242 -4.73 -26.69 0.03
N GLU A 243 -4.49 -25.43 -0.34
CA GLU A 243 -3.18 -24.76 -0.16
C GLU A 243 -3.09 -24.02 1.18
N GLY A 244 -4.22 -23.75 1.85
CA GLY A 244 -4.26 -22.96 3.08
C GLY A 244 -3.92 -21.48 2.89
N CYS A 245 -4.14 -20.94 1.70
CA CYS A 245 -3.72 -19.61 1.32
C CYS A 245 -4.77 -18.90 0.45
N LEU A 246 -4.47 -17.69 -0.01
CA LEU A 246 -5.32 -16.96 -0.94
C LEU A 246 -4.79 -17.08 -2.38
N LYS A 247 -5.70 -17.10 -3.35
CA LYS A 247 -5.39 -16.76 -4.75
C LYS A 247 -4.77 -15.37 -4.81
N ASP A 248 -3.82 -15.14 -5.71
CA ASP A 248 -3.23 -13.81 -5.85
C ASP A 248 -4.15 -12.83 -6.62
N VAL A 249 -4.78 -13.32 -7.68
CA VAL A 249 -5.71 -12.56 -8.51
C VAL A 249 -6.82 -13.45 -9.06
N ILE A 250 -8.05 -12.93 -9.12
CA ILE A 250 -9.13 -13.53 -9.89
C ILE A 250 -9.17 -12.82 -11.24
N SER A 251 -8.69 -13.50 -12.28
CA SER A 251 -8.58 -12.93 -13.62
C SER A 251 -9.94 -12.61 -14.24
N ASN A 252 -10.00 -11.52 -15.01
CA ASN A 252 -11.15 -11.18 -15.86
C ASN A 252 -11.26 -12.08 -17.11
N SER A 253 -10.21 -12.85 -17.45
CA SER A 253 -10.19 -13.70 -18.65
C SER A 253 -10.54 -15.15 -18.32
N ALA A 254 -11.50 -15.71 -19.05
CA ALA A 254 -11.81 -17.15 -19.00
C ALA A 254 -10.69 -18.04 -19.57
N GLU A 255 -9.74 -17.46 -20.32
CA GLU A 255 -8.59 -18.17 -20.90
C GLU A 255 -7.43 -18.34 -19.92
N HIS A 256 -7.43 -17.58 -18.83
CA HIS A 256 -6.46 -17.74 -17.75
C HIS A 256 -7.10 -18.55 -16.62
N HIS A 257 -6.47 -19.67 -16.27
CA HIS A 257 -6.86 -20.42 -15.08
C HIS A 257 -6.81 -19.51 -13.85
N PRO A 258 -7.67 -19.73 -12.84
CA PRO A 258 -7.61 -18.95 -11.60
C PRO A 258 -6.18 -19.00 -11.03
N ASP A 259 -5.62 -17.84 -10.70
CA ASP A 259 -4.24 -17.75 -10.26
C ASP A 259 -4.10 -18.43 -8.88
N ARG A 260 -3.39 -19.55 -8.87
CA ARG A 260 -3.05 -20.34 -7.67
C ARG A 260 -1.60 -20.13 -7.25
N GLN A 261 -0.90 -19.16 -7.83
CA GLN A 261 0.46 -18.83 -7.45
C GLN A 261 0.49 -18.33 -6.00
N ILE A 262 1.38 -18.94 -5.19
CA ILE A 262 1.63 -18.48 -3.83
C ILE A 262 2.53 -17.26 -3.93
N ARG A 263 1.94 -16.07 -3.73
CA ARG A 263 2.61 -14.77 -3.75
C ARG A 263 2.47 -14.07 -2.40
N CYS A 264 3.34 -13.08 -2.16
CA CYS A 264 3.41 -12.38 -0.87
C CYS A 264 2.20 -11.45 -0.64
N ASN A 265 1.45 -11.08 -1.68
CA ASN A 265 0.36 -10.10 -1.61
C ASN A 265 -0.73 -10.46 -0.59
N GLN A 266 -0.98 -11.75 -0.38
CA GLN A 266 -1.96 -12.24 0.58
C GLN A 266 -1.69 -11.78 2.03
N ILE A 267 -0.44 -11.43 2.37
CA ILE A 267 -0.11 -11.00 3.73
C ILE A 267 -0.81 -9.70 4.11
N TRP A 268 -1.09 -8.84 3.13
CA TRP A 268 -1.85 -7.61 3.35
C TRP A 268 -3.31 -7.86 3.69
N ALA A 269 -3.87 -9.04 3.38
CA ALA A 269 -5.21 -9.40 3.84
C ALA A 269 -5.26 -9.66 5.35
N VAL A 270 -4.16 -10.14 5.94
CA VAL A 270 -4.05 -10.40 7.37
C VAL A 270 -3.64 -9.15 8.14
N SER A 271 -2.78 -8.30 7.55
CA SER A 271 -2.24 -7.11 8.23
C SER A 271 -3.19 -5.91 8.26
N GLN A 272 -4.39 -5.99 7.66
CA GLN A 272 -5.36 -4.90 7.74
C GLN A 272 -5.87 -4.70 9.19
N PRO A 273 -6.20 -3.45 9.59
CA PRO A 273 -6.76 -3.16 10.91
C PRO A 273 -8.13 -3.81 11.13
N PHE A 274 -8.89 -4.05 10.05
CA PHE A 274 -10.19 -4.73 10.11
C PHE A 274 -10.11 -6.11 9.44
N PRO A 275 -10.30 -7.20 10.21
CA PRO A 275 -10.13 -8.56 9.69
C PRO A 275 -11.23 -8.94 8.69
N ILE A 276 -10.79 -9.29 7.47
CA ILE A 276 -11.64 -9.82 6.40
C ILE A 276 -11.77 -11.36 6.47
N LEU A 277 -10.87 -12.03 7.18
CA LEU A 277 -10.84 -13.48 7.35
C LEU A 277 -11.11 -13.86 8.81
N ASP A 278 -11.45 -15.13 9.05
CA ASP A 278 -11.39 -15.69 10.40
C ASP A 278 -9.94 -15.98 10.82
N ARG A 279 -9.70 -16.07 12.13
CA ARG A 279 -8.35 -16.19 12.68
C ARG A 279 -7.64 -17.48 12.24
N GLU A 280 -8.37 -18.57 12.03
CA GLU A 280 -7.79 -19.84 11.57
C GLU A 280 -7.19 -19.68 10.17
N LYS A 281 -7.91 -19.05 9.23
CA LYS A 281 -7.39 -18.75 7.89
C LYS A 281 -6.22 -17.76 7.95
N GLU A 282 -6.28 -16.76 8.83
CA GLU A 282 -5.17 -15.82 9.03
C GLU A 282 -3.89 -16.53 9.49
N CYS A 283 -3.96 -17.46 10.46
CA CYS A 283 -2.83 -18.30 10.88
C CYS A 283 -2.26 -19.10 9.69
N ARG A 284 -3.11 -19.79 8.93
CA ARG A 284 -2.69 -20.61 7.78
C ARG A 284 -1.99 -19.80 6.69
N ILE A 285 -2.45 -18.57 6.45
CA ILE A 285 -1.81 -17.65 5.49
C ILE A 285 -0.41 -17.25 5.99
N VAL A 286 -0.27 -16.88 7.27
CA VAL A 286 1.02 -16.51 7.85
C VAL A 286 2.01 -17.68 7.78
N ASP A 287 1.57 -18.89 8.11
CA ASP A 287 2.39 -20.11 8.00
C ASP A 287 2.80 -20.38 6.54
N THR A 288 1.88 -20.25 5.59
CA THR A 288 2.17 -20.43 4.16
C THR A 288 3.20 -19.41 3.67
N VAL A 289 3.04 -18.13 4.02
CA VAL A 289 3.99 -17.07 3.66
C VAL A 289 5.36 -17.35 4.27
N TYR A 290 5.41 -17.83 5.52
CA TYR A 290 6.67 -18.21 6.15
C TYR A 290 7.35 -19.38 5.43
N GLU A 291 6.63 -20.46 5.15
CA GLU A 291 7.20 -21.65 4.49
C GLU A 291 7.69 -21.35 3.06
N HIS A 292 6.91 -20.59 2.29
CA HIS A 292 7.16 -20.46 0.85
C HIS A 292 7.96 -19.22 0.46
N LEU A 293 7.83 -18.11 1.22
CA LEU A 293 8.22 -16.79 0.73
C LEU A 293 9.20 -16.08 1.65
N TYR A 294 9.22 -16.39 2.95
CA TYR A 294 10.05 -15.68 3.90
C TYR A 294 11.56 -15.88 3.65
N THR A 295 12.29 -14.78 3.77
CA THR A 295 13.75 -14.76 3.86
C THR A 295 14.17 -13.72 4.91
N PRO A 296 15.39 -13.78 5.47
CA PRO A 296 15.88 -12.76 6.40
C PRO A 296 15.92 -11.34 5.84
N TYR A 297 15.85 -11.16 4.51
CA TYR A 297 15.98 -9.84 3.85
C TYR A 297 14.67 -9.33 3.23
N GLY A 298 13.61 -10.15 3.21
CA GLY A 298 12.37 -9.82 2.53
C GLY A 298 11.48 -11.02 2.28
N LEU A 299 10.33 -10.78 1.66
CA LEU A 299 9.48 -11.84 1.11
C LEU A 299 9.78 -12.02 -0.38
N ARG A 300 9.86 -13.27 -0.83
CA ARG A 300 9.83 -13.59 -2.27
C ARG A 300 8.49 -13.17 -2.84
N SER A 301 8.52 -12.57 -4.01
CA SER A 301 7.32 -12.19 -4.77
C SER A 301 6.52 -13.39 -5.29
N LEU A 302 7.17 -14.55 -5.46
CA LEU A 302 6.59 -15.81 -5.91
C LEU A 302 7.28 -17.00 -5.21
N SER A 303 6.53 -18.05 -4.91
CA SER A 303 7.02 -19.31 -4.33
C SER A 303 8.08 -19.97 -5.21
N GLY A 304 9.17 -20.44 -4.60
CA GLY A 304 10.23 -21.18 -5.30
C GLY A 304 9.81 -22.55 -5.84
N LYS A 305 8.62 -23.03 -5.48
CA LYS A 305 8.02 -24.27 -6.02
C LYS A 305 7.27 -24.02 -7.34
N ASP A 306 7.06 -22.76 -7.73
CA ASP A 306 6.32 -22.39 -8.94
C ASP A 306 7.19 -22.51 -10.20
N GLY A 307 6.58 -22.90 -11.33
CA GLY A 307 7.28 -23.07 -12.60
C GLY A 307 7.74 -21.75 -13.24
N GLU A 308 7.13 -20.62 -12.88
CA GLU A 308 7.50 -19.29 -13.36
C GLU A 308 8.54 -18.60 -12.46
N PHE A 309 8.98 -19.26 -11.39
CA PHE A 309 9.96 -18.70 -10.47
C PHE A 309 11.32 -18.46 -11.14
N CYS A 310 11.78 -17.21 -11.05
CA CYS A 310 13.08 -16.73 -11.48
C CYS A 310 14.00 -16.59 -10.26
N ALA A 311 15.01 -17.46 -10.17
CA ALA A 311 15.93 -17.50 -9.02
C ALA A 311 16.94 -16.34 -8.98
N GLU A 312 17.19 -15.70 -10.13
CA GLU A 312 18.23 -14.69 -10.30
C GLU A 312 17.67 -13.41 -10.90
N TYR A 313 18.00 -12.27 -10.28
CA TYR A 313 17.75 -10.94 -10.83
C TYR A 313 19.07 -10.36 -11.38
N GLY A 314 19.29 -10.49 -12.68
CA GLY A 314 20.55 -10.07 -13.31
C GLY A 314 20.55 -10.19 -14.84
N GLY A 315 21.65 -9.80 -15.45
CA GLY A 315 21.83 -9.87 -16.90
C GLY A 315 21.23 -8.68 -17.66
N SER A 316 20.58 -8.95 -18.80
CA SER A 316 19.97 -7.94 -19.66
C SER A 316 18.80 -7.23 -18.95
N VAL A 317 18.38 -6.07 -19.47
CA VAL A 317 17.17 -5.36 -18.99
C VAL A 317 15.96 -6.30 -19.04
N VAL A 318 15.77 -7.01 -20.15
CA VAL A 318 14.66 -7.96 -20.32
C VAL A 318 14.69 -9.04 -19.24
N ASN A 319 15.84 -9.65 -18.94
CA ASN A 319 15.92 -10.70 -17.92
C ASN A 319 15.58 -10.17 -16.53
N ARG A 320 16.07 -8.97 -16.19
CA ARG A 320 15.77 -8.31 -14.92
C ARG A 320 14.29 -8.01 -14.79
N ASP A 321 13.71 -7.36 -15.79
CA ASP A 321 12.31 -6.97 -15.78
C ASP A 321 11.39 -8.21 -15.70
N MET A 322 11.73 -9.30 -16.41
CA MET A 322 11.01 -10.58 -16.30
C MET A 322 11.08 -11.19 -14.89
N ALA A 323 12.20 -11.02 -14.18
CA ALA A 323 12.41 -11.58 -12.84
C ALA A 323 11.91 -10.66 -11.70
N TYR A 324 11.65 -9.38 -11.96
CA TYR A 324 11.46 -8.32 -10.95
C TYR A 324 10.35 -8.63 -9.93
N HIS A 325 9.28 -9.31 -10.36
CA HIS A 325 8.18 -9.78 -9.51
C HIS A 325 7.92 -11.29 -9.65
N GLN A 326 8.88 -12.04 -10.15
CA GLN A 326 8.78 -13.50 -10.34
C GLN A 326 9.73 -14.26 -9.42
N GLY A 327 9.80 -13.90 -8.14
CA GLY A 327 10.64 -14.59 -7.15
C GLY A 327 11.72 -13.72 -6.49
N THR A 328 11.95 -12.52 -7.05
CA THR A 328 12.77 -11.47 -6.41
C THR A 328 12.28 -11.21 -4.99
N VAL A 329 13.23 -11.06 -4.08
CA VAL A 329 12.98 -10.80 -2.65
C VAL A 329 12.79 -9.30 -2.45
N TRP A 330 11.62 -8.92 -1.93
CA TRP A 330 11.26 -7.54 -1.62
C TRP A 330 11.22 -7.32 -0.11
N THR A 331 11.83 -6.23 0.38
CA THR A 331 11.95 -5.97 1.83
C THR A 331 10.68 -5.35 2.43
N PHE A 332 10.02 -4.41 1.73
CA PHE A 332 8.87 -3.68 2.28
C PHE A 332 7.68 -4.56 2.74
N PRO A 333 7.36 -5.72 2.11
CA PRO A 333 6.26 -6.58 2.58
C PRO A 333 6.54 -7.21 3.95
N LEU A 334 7.78 -7.19 4.45
CA LEU A 334 8.08 -7.65 5.81
C LEU A 334 7.33 -6.84 6.87
N GLY A 335 7.05 -5.56 6.64
CA GLY A 335 6.26 -4.76 7.57
C GLY A 335 4.87 -5.36 7.78
N ALA A 336 4.19 -5.69 6.67
CA ALA A 336 2.88 -6.35 6.72
C ALA A 336 2.98 -7.77 7.31
N TYR A 337 4.04 -8.52 7.00
CA TYR A 337 4.29 -9.83 7.59
C TYR A 337 4.44 -9.77 9.11
N TYR A 338 5.22 -8.85 9.66
CA TYR A 338 5.39 -8.73 11.10
C TYR A 338 4.10 -8.30 11.80
N LEU A 339 3.36 -7.36 11.21
CA LEU A 339 2.03 -6.99 11.71
C LEU A 339 1.06 -8.19 11.73
N ALA A 340 1.05 -8.98 10.65
CA ALA A 340 0.22 -10.18 10.55
C ALA A 340 0.64 -11.26 11.57
N TYR A 341 1.95 -11.53 11.69
CA TYR A 341 2.50 -12.53 12.60
C TYR A 341 2.23 -12.17 14.07
N LEU A 342 2.35 -10.89 14.44
CA LEU A 342 2.05 -10.43 15.81
C LEU A 342 0.55 -10.44 16.13
N LYS A 343 -0.30 -10.36 15.11
CA LYS A 343 -1.76 -10.36 15.26
C LYS A 343 -2.31 -11.75 15.59
N VAL A 344 -1.82 -12.79 14.92
CA VAL A 344 -2.41 -14.15 14.89
C VAL A 344 -1.95 -15.08 16.00
#